data_AF-A0A8H9W6J2-F1
#
_entry.id   AF-A0A8H9W6J2-F1
#
_cell.length_a   1.000
_cell.length_b   1.000
_cell.length_c   1.000
_cell.angle_alpha   90.00
_cell.angle_beta   90.00
_cell.angle_gamma   90.00
#
_symmetry.space_group_name_H-M   'P 1'
#
loop_
_entity.id
_entity.type
_entity.pdbx_description
1 polymer ?
#
loop_
_entity_poly.entity_id
_entity_poly.type
_entity_poly.pdbx_seq_one_letter_code
_entity_poly.pdbx_strand_id
1 'polypeptide(L)'
;MSNWKQNLQKFRYVMDTLLLISFMLVSAPQATGVPLHEWFSLFFIVPFAIHLLLHWDWIQRSSSRLLANITARERFNIIWDYLLYIMMLLVFVSGFLVSVALLPALDISLNIQDFWSKIHHDSATFIMPMLGVHLALNLGWILKLTKRMFAKEAK
;
A
#
# COMPACT_ATOMS: atom_id res chain seq x y z
N MET A 1 -14.37 25.25 -12.59
CA MET A 1 -13.95 24.54 -11.37
C MET A 1 -12.42 24.52 -11.33
N SER A 2 -11.80 24.98 -10.24
CA SER A 2 -10.38 25.40 -10.20
C SER A 2 -9.38 24.32 -10.65
N ASN A 3 -8.36 24.77 -11.40
CA ASN A 3 -7.28 23.96 -11.97
C ASN A 3 -6.55 23.09 -10.91
N TRP A 4 -6.45 23.62 -9.68
CA TRP A 4 -5.80 22.95 -8.55
C TRP A 4 -6.42 21.61 -8.14
N LYS A 5 -7.77 21.51 -8.07
CA LYS A 5 -8.41 20.24 -7.67
C LYS A 5 -8.15 19.13 -8.69
N GLN A 6 -8.08 19.48 -9.96
CA GLN A 6 -7.73 18.54 -11.01
C GLN A 6 -6.26 18.10 -10.85
N ASN A 7 -5.34 19.04 -10.63
CA ASN A 7 -3.93 18.73 -10.37
C ASN A 7 -3.74 17.81 -9.15
N LEU A 8 -4.51 18.01 -8.07
CA LEU A 8 -4.45 17.14 -6.89
C LEU A 8 -4.96 15.72 -7.19
N GLN A 9 -6.05 15.58 -7.97
CA GLN A 9 -6.53 14.26 -8.39
C GLN A 9 -5.53 13.54 -9.30
N LYS A 10 -4.88 14.29 -10.22
CA LYS A 10 -3.79 13.74 -11.04
C LYS A 10 -2.64 13.26 -10.17
N PHE A 11 -2.22 14.08 -9.21
CA PHE A 11 -1.14 13.75 -8.28
C PHE A 11 -1.45 12.49 -7.47
N ARG A 12 -2.64 12.39 -6.87
CA ARG A 12 -3.09 11.18 -6.15
C ARG A 12 -3.03 9.94 -7.04
N TYR A 13 -3.57 10.03 -8.25
CA TYR A 13 -3.56 8.91 -9.20
C TYR A 13 -2.14 8.45 -9.56
N VAL A 14 -1.22 9.39 -9.81
CA VAL A 14 0.19 9.08 -10.08
C VAL A 14 0.85 8.44 -8.87
N MET A 15 0.62 8.99 -7.66
CA MET A 15 1.17 8.43 -6.43
C MET A 15 0.64 7.03 -6.14
N ASP A 16 -0.65 6.76 -6.37
CA ASP A 16 -1.26 5.43 -6.20
C ASP A 16 -0.69 4.43 -7.21
N THR A 17 -0.47 4.88 -8.45
CA THR A 17 0.14 4.05 -9.50
C THR A 17 1.60 3.75 -9.16
N LEU A 18 2.35 4.74 -8.70
CA LEU A 18 3.74 4.58 -8.27
C LEU A 18 3.83 3.66 -7.05
N LEU A 19 2.90 3.78 -6.09
CA LEU A 19 2.81 2.89 -4.94
C LEU A 19 2.56 1.45 -5.39
N LEU A 20 1.61 1.23 -6.30
CA LEU A 20 1.30 -0.11 -6.81
C LEU A 20 2.51 -0.74 -7.53
N ILE A 21 3.18 0.01 -8.41
CA ILE A 21 4.38 -0.48 -9.11
C ILE A 21 5.51 -0.79 -8.12
N SER A 22 5.74 0.11 -7.17
CA SER A 22 6.79 -0.07 -6.15
C SER A 22 6.49 -1.30 -5.28
N PHE A 23 5.22 -1.52 -4.93
CA PHE A 23 4.79 -2.71 -4.19
C PHE A 23 5.11 -3.98 -4.98
N MET A 24 4.75 -4.03 -6.28
CA MET A 24 5.04 -5.19 -7.13
C MET A 24 6.53 -5.51 -7.23
N LEU A 25 7.39 -4.48 -7.30
CA LEU A 25 8.84 -4.66 -7.31
C LEU A 25 9.37 -5.24 -6.00
N VAL A 26 8.86 -4.74 -4.86
CA VAL A 26 9.23 -5.25 -3.54
C VAL A 26 8.71 -6.68 -3.33
N SER A 27 7.52 -7.01 -3.81
CA SER A 27 6.90 -8.34 -3.65
C SER A 27 7.55 -9.46 -4.47
N ALA A 28 8.65 -9.20 -5.20
CA ALA A 28 9.35 -10.17 -6.02
C ALA A 28 10.83 -10.37 -5.58
N PRO A 29 11.10 -10.85 -4.35
CA PRO A 29 12.46 -11.07 -3.87
C PRO A 29 13.21 -12.13 -4.69
N GLN A 30 12.52 -13.07 -5.35
CA GLN A 30 13.14 -14.07 -6.22
C GLN A 30 13.72 -13.47 -7.50
N ALA A 31 13.18 -12.31 -7.95
CA ALA A 31 13.66 -11.61 -9.13
C ALA A 31 14.71 -10.53 -8.78
N THR A 32 14.54 -9.86 -7.64
CA THR A 32 15.41 -8.75 -7.21
C THR A 32 16.59 -9.20 -6.35
N GLY A 33 16.47 -10.33 -5.65
CA GLY A 33 17.41 -10.78 -4.63
C GLY A 33 17.14 -10.11 -3.27
N VAL A 34 17.54 -10.81 -2.20
CA VAL A 34 17.25 -10.39 -0.81
C VAL A 34 17.79 -8.98 -0.48
N PRO A 35 19.04 -8.61 -0.83
CA PRO A 35 19.53 -7.27 -0.53
C PRO A 35 18.71 -6.16 -1.18
N LEU A 36 18.38 -6.30 -2.47
CA LEU A 36 17.58 -5.29 -3.17
C LEU A 36 16.14 -5.26 -2.67
N HIS A 37 15.54 -6.40 -2.34
CA HIS A 37 14.22 -6.46 -1.70
C HIS A 37 14.19 -5.63 -0.42
N GLU A 38 15.18 -5.77 0.47
CA GLU A 38 15.23 -5.03 1.74
C GLU A 38 15.43 -3.52 1.53
N TRP A 39 16.34 -3.13 0.63
CA TRP A 39 16.56 -1.71 0.30
C TRP A 39 15.36 -1.08 -0.39
N PHE A 40 14.73 -1.76 -1.35
CA PHE A 40 13.51 -1.27 -1.99
C PHE A 40 12.35 -1.21 -1.01
N SER A 41 12.25 -2.13 -0.06
CA SER A 41 11.26 -2.06 1.02
C SER A 41 11.43 -0.80 1.87
N LEU A 42 12.67 -0.41 2.18
CA LEU A 42 12.93 0.86 2.88
C LEU A 42 12.47 2.07 2.06
N PHE A 43 12.80 2.12 0.76
CA PHE A 43 12.37 3.22 -0.11
C PHE A 43 10.85 3.26 -0.33
N PHE A 44 10.18 2.10 -0.34
CA PHE A 44 8.74 1.99 -0.49
C PHE A 44 7.96 2.71 0.62
N ILE A 45 8.54 2.87 1.82
CA ILE A 45 7.90 3.59 2.93
C ILE A 45 7.52 5.01 2.52
N VAL A 46 8.31 5.66 1.65
CA VAL A 46 8.08 7.04 1.21
C VAL A 46 6.76 7.18 0.44
N PRO A 47 6.53 6.50 -0.70
CA PRO A 47 5.25 6.58 -1.39
C PRO A 47 4.09 6.04 -0.56
N PHE A 48 4.31 5.04 0.31
CA PHE A 48 3.27 4.54 1.20
C PHE A 48 2.82 5.62 2.20
N ALA A 49 3.76 6.29 2.86
CA ALA A 49 3.47 7.40 3.77
C ALA A 49 2.77 8.56 3.05
N ILE A 50 3.20 8.91 1.83
CA ILE A 50 2.54 9.94 1.02
C ILE A 50 1.09 9.52 0.70
N HIS A 51 0.86 8.27 0.30
CA HIS A 51 -0.48 7.75 0.06
C HIS A 51 -1.37 7.88 1.31
N LEU A 52 -0.88 7.48 2.48
CA LEU A 52 -1.59 7.66 3.74
C LEU A 52 -1.96 9.12 4.01
N LEU A 53 -1.00 10.03 3.85
CA LEU A 53 -1.20 11.46 4.10
C LEU A 53 -2.20 12.07 3.11
N LEU A 54 -2.14 11.69 1.84
CA LEU A 54 -3.07 12.14 0.80
C LEU A 54 -4.50 11.66 1.04
N HIS A 55 -4.64 10.51 1.71
CA HIS A 55 -5.91 9.88 2.05
C HIS A 55 -6.28 10.03 3.54
N TRP A 56 -5.59 10.89 4.29
CA TRP A 56 -5.81 11.08 5.72
C TRP A 56 -7.23 11.52 6.07
N ASP A 57 -7.81 12.43 5.27
CA ASP A 57 -9.21 12.85 5.40
C ASP A 57 -10.18 11.67 5.30
N TRP A 58 -9.86 10.69 4.44
CA TRP A 58 -10.68 9.50 4.28
C TRP A 58 -10.58 8.62 5.53
N ILE A 59 -9.38 8.42 6.10
CA ILE A 59 -9.16 7.64 7.34
C ILE A 59 -9.96 8.25 8.50
N GLN A 60 -9.85 9.57 8.70
CA GLN A 60 -10.56 10.26 9.78
C GLN A 60 -12.08 10.15 9.64
N ARG A 61 -12.62 10.27 8.42
CA ARG A 61 -14.07 10.18 8.19
C ARG A 61 -14.59 8.76 8.16
N SER A 62 -13.79 7.79 7.70
CA SER A 62 -14.20 6.40 7.60
C SER A 62 -14.37 5.76 8.98
N SER A 63 -13.54 6.16 9.96
CA SER A 63 -13.64 5.66 11.34
C SER A 63 -14.99 6.00 12.00
N SER A 64 -15.45 7.25 11.86
CA SER A 64 -16.77 7.65 12.38
C SER A 64 -17.92 7.03 11.57
N ARG A 65 -17.73 6.82 10.27
CA ARG A 65 -18.75 6.21 9.39
C ARG A 65 -18.97 4.73 9.65
N LEU A 66 -17.99 4.01 10.20
CA LEU A 66 -18.17 2.60 10.60
C LEU A 66 -19.27 2.41 11.66
N LEU A 67 -19.55 3.46 12.44
CA LEU A 67 -20.59 3.46 13.48
C LEU A 67 -21.92 4.03 12.96
N ALA A 68 -21.94 4.63 11.77
CA ALA A 68 -23.15 5.17 11.17
C ALA A 68 -23.96 4.08 10.46
N ASN A 69 -25.23 4.40 10.14
CA ASN A 69 -26.07 3.51 9.36
C ASN A 69 -25.68 3.57 7.86
N ILE A 70 -24.71 2.73 7.49
CA ILE A 70 -24.18 2.61 6.12
C ILE A 70 -24.54 1.25 5.50
N THR A 71 -24.45 1.17 4.17
CA THR A 71 -24.67 -0.09 3.47
C THR A 71 -23.63 -1.15 3.86
N ALA A 72 -24.01 -2.43 3.86
CA ALA A 72 -23.09 -3.54 4.17
C ALA A 72 -21.84 -3.55 3.25
N ARG A 73 -22.02 -3.20 1.96
CA ARG A 73 -20.91 -3.07 1.01
C ARG A 73 -19.92 -2.00 1.42
N GLU A 74 -20.40 -0.83 1.81
CA GLU A 74 -19.54 0.26 2.25
C GLU A 74 -18.79 -0.10 3.53
N ARG A 75 -19.48 -0.73 4.49
CA ARG A 75 -18.86 -1.21 5.72
C ARG A 75 -17.76 -2.23 5.45
N PHE A 76 -18.02 -3.18 4.55
CA PHE A 76 -17.03 -4.17 4.13
C PHE A 76 -15.81 -3.50 3.50
N ASN A 77 -15.99 -2.56 2.56
CA ASN A 77 -14.87 -1.85 1.94
C ASN A 77 -14.00 -1.12 2.98
N ILE A 78 -14.62 -0.38 3.91
CA ILE A 78 -13.87 0.33 4.95
C ILE A 78 -13.08 -0.66 5.82
N ILE A 79 -13.72 -1.75 6.29
CA ILE A 79 -13.04 -2.78 7.09
C ILE A 79 -11.90 -3.43 6.31
N TRP A 80 -12.12 -3.72 5.02
CA TRP A 80 -11.11 -4.34 4.16
C TRP A 80 -9.89 -3.44 3.98
N ASP A 81 -10.10 -2.15 3.75
CA ASP A 81 -9.03 -1.16 3.60
C ASP A 81 -8.21 -1.02 4.90
N TYR A 82 -8.88 -1.00 6.07
CA TYR A 82 -8.18 -1.02 7.36
C TYR A 82 -7.40 -2.32 7.59
N LEU A 83 -7.97 -3.47 7.21
CA LEU A 83 -7.30 -4.77 7.33
C LEU A 83 -6.06 -4.82 6.45
N LEU A 84 -6.15 -4.31 5.22
CA LEU A 84 -5.01 -4.20 4.30
C LEU A 84 -3.93 -3.28 4.87
N TYR A 85 -4.31 -2.16 5.49
CA TYR A 85 -3.39 -1.26 6.16
C TYR A 85 -2.63 -1.93 7.32
N ILE A 86 -3.36 -2.65 8.19
CA ILE A 86 -2.76 -3.37 9.31
C ILE A 86 -1.84 -4.49 8.80
N MET A 87 -2.25 -5.22 7.76
CA MET A 87 -1.39 -6.24 7.13
C MET A 87 -0.13 -5.63 6.54
N MET A 88 -0.23 -4.46 5.91
CA MET A 88 0.94 -3.76 5.39
C MET A 88 1.93 -3.40 6.49
N LEU A 89 1.44 -2.87 7.62
CA LEU A 89 2.29 -2.58 8.79
C LEU A 89 2.93 -3.86 9.35
N LEU A 90 2.19 -4.96 9.43
CA LEU A 90 2.70 -6.24 9.91
C LEU A 90 3.83 -6.77 9.00
N VAL A 91 3.65 -6.70 7.68
CA VAL A 91 4.68 -7.10 6.70
C VAL A 91 5.93 -6.23 6.86
N PHE A 92 5.78 -4.91 7.01
CA PHE A 92 6.91 -4.01 7.23
C PHE A 92 7.68 -4.32 8.51
N VAL A 93 6.98 -4.35 9.65
CA VAL A 93 7.63 -4.55 10.95
C VAL A 93 8.32 -5.91 10.99
N SER A 94 7.63 -6.96 10.56
CA SER A 94 8.23 -8.30 10.50
C SER A 94 9.40 -8.36 9.51
N GLY A 95 9.31 -7.69 8.36
CA GLY A 95 10.38 -7.62 7.36
C GLY A 95 11.65 -6.95 7.88
N PHE A 96 11.52 -5.83 8.60
CA PHE A 96 12.66 -5.20 9.28
C PHE A 96 13.31 -6.13 10.31
N LEU A 97 12.51 -6.86 11.08
CA LEU A 97 13.01 -7.75 12.14
C LEU A 97 13.68 -9.02 11.60
N VAL A 98 13.47 -9.36 10.34
CA VAL A 98 14.14 -10.49 9.65
C VAL A 98 15.14 -10.05 8.59
N SER A 99 15.49 -8.76 8.57
CA SER A 99 16.46 -8.21 7.64
C SER A 99 17.86 -8.83 7.86
N VAL A 100 18.46 -9.32 6.78
CA VAL A 100 19.80 -9.91 6.76
C VAL A 100 20.82 -9.08 5.98
N ALA A 101 20.38 -8.07 5.22
CA ALA A 101 21.25 -7.21 4.42
C ALA A 101 21.22 -5.75 4.89
N LEU A 102 20.03 -5.19 5.11
CA LEU A 102 19.82 -3.79 5.47
C LEU A 102 20.31 -3.49 6.89
N LEU A 103 19.86 -4.24 7.90
CA LEU A 103 20.26 -3.99 9.29
C LEU A 103 21.77 -4.22 9.54
N PRO A 104 22.39 -5.32 9.04
CA PRO A 104 23.83 -5.47 9.14
C PRO A 104 24.63 -4.38 8.41
N ALA A 105 24.12 -3.86 7.28
CA ALA A 105 24.74 -2.73 6.59
C ALA A 105 24.70 -1.42 7.39
N LEU A 106 23.83 -1.33 8.40
CA LEU A 106 23.73 -0.22 9.35
C LEU A 106 24.45 -0.52 10.67
N ASP A 107 25.24 -1.60 10.74
CA ASP A 107 25.93 -2.08 11.95
C ASP A 107 24.98 -2.46 13.11
N ILE A 108 23.74 -2.84 12.77
CA ILE A 108 22.73 -3.29 13.72
C ILE A 108 22.65 -4.82 13.69
N SER A 109 23.12 -5.47 14.75
CA SER A 109 23.01 -6.93 14.91
C SER A 109 21.69 -7.29 15.62
N LEU A 110 20.79 -7.99 14.93
CA LEU A 110 19.60 -8.60 15.52
C LEU A 110 19.65 -10.12 15.41
N ASN A 111 19.19 -10.80 16.45
CA ASN A 111 18.96 -12.24 16.40
C ASN A 111 17.58 -12.50 15.79
N ILE A 112 17.56 -13.04 14.57
CA ILE A 112 16.35 -13.32 13.82
C ILE A 112 15.63 -14.50 14.48
N GLN A 113 14.40 -14.24 14.95
CA GLN A 113 13.56 -15.28 15.56
C GLN A 113 12.66 -15.92 14.50
N ASP A 114 12.47 -17.24 14.59
CA ASP A 114 11.58 -18.01 13.69
C ASP A 114 10.16 -17.45 13.64
N PHE A 115 9.68 -16.90 14.75
CA PHE A 115 8.38 -16.23 14.86
C PHE A 115 8.22 -15.10 13.84
N TRP A 116 9.20 -14.19 13.74
CA TRP A 116 9.15 -13.06 12.82
C TRP A 116 9.31 -13.50 11.37
N SER A 117 10.13 -14.53 11.11
CA SER A 117 10.30 -15.12 9.78
C SER A 117 8.98 -15.71 9.27
N LYS A 118 8.30 -16.48 10.13
CA LYS A 118 6.99 -17.05 9.81
C LYS A 118 5.93 -15.97 9.60
N ILE A 119 5.85 -14.97 10.49
CA ILE A 119 4.89 -13.87 10.32
C ILE A 119 5.15 -13.10 9.03
N HIS A 120 6.39 -12.79 8.72
CA HIS A 120 6.73 -12.07 7.49
C HIS A 120 6.32 -12.89 6.26
N HIS A 121 6.67 -14.18 6.22
CA HIS A 121 6.31 -15.07 5.12
C HIS A 121 4.79 -15.19 4.92
N ASP A 122 4.05 -15.45 6.00
CA ASP A 122 2.60 -15.62 5.95
C ASP A 122 1.92 -14.31 5.53
N SER A 123 2.29 -13.20 6.17
CA SER A 123 1.69 -11.88 5.88
C SER A 123 2.02 -11.39 4.46
N ALA A 124 3.25 -11.59 3.97
CA ALA A 124 3.63 -11.28 2.59
C ALA A 124 2.86 -12.14 1.57
N THR A 125 2.54 -13.39 1.93
CA THR A 125 1.72 -14.27 1.09
C THR A 125 0.26 -13.82 1.06
N PHE A 126 -0.31 -13.43 2.21
CA PHE A 126 -1.71 -13.02 2.31
C PHE A 126 -1.99 -11.62 1.75
N ILE A 127 -1.03 -10.69 1.83
CA ILE A 127 -1.25 -9.32 1.36
C ILE A 127 -1.46 -9.25 -0.16
N MET A 128 -0.89 -10.19 -0.92
CA MET A 128 -1.03 -10.27 -2.38
C MET A 128 -2.50 -10.45 -2.84
N PRO A 129 -3.21 -11.52 -2.44
CA PRO A 129 -4.62 -11.66 -2.77
C PRO A 129 -5.47 -10.55 -2.13
N MET A 130 -5.08 -10.04 -0.95
CA MET A 130 -5.82 -8.94 -0.32
C MET A 130 -5.78 -7.65 -1.13
N LEU A 131 -4.62 -7.31 -1.68
CA LEU A 131 -4.45 -6.20 -2.61
C LEU A 131 -5.27 -6.44 -3.88
N GLY A 132 -5.28 -7.67 -4.41
CA GLY A 132 -6.12 -8.04 -5.55
C GLY A 132 -7.60 -7.77 -5.32
N VAL A 133 -8.14 -8.15 -4.15
CA VAL A 133 -9.52 -7.83 -3.75
C VAL A 133 -9.72 -6.33 -3.61
N HIS A 134 -8.80 -5.60 -2.97
CA HIS A 134 -8.89 -4.15 -2.84
C HIS A 134 -8.98 -3.45 -4.22
N LEU A 135 -8.15 -3.86 -5.18
CA LEU A 135 -8.20 -3.36 -6.56
C LEU A 135 -9.51 -3.73 -7.25
N ALA A 136 -10.02 -4.95 -7.06
CA ALA A 136 -11.28 -5.41 -7.66
C ALA A 136 -12.49 -4.63 -7.13
N LEU A 137 -12.55 -4.37 -5.81
CA LEU A 137 -13.61 -3.57 -5.19
C LEU A 137 -13.65 -2.14 -5.74
N ASN A 138 -12.48 -1.59 -6.10
CA ASN A 138 -12.32 -0.23 -6.57
C ASN A 138 -12.18 -0.12 -8.11
N LEU A 139 -12.25 -1.23 -8.85
CA LEU A 139 -11.97 -1.28 -10.29
C LEU A 139 -12.83 -0.32 -11.12
N GLY A 140 -14.13 -0.24 -10.80
CA GLY A 140 -15.04 0.68 -11.49
C GLY A 140 -14.67 2.16 -11.30
N TRP A 141 -14.12 2.52 -10.14
CA TRP A 141 -13.60 3.87 -9.88
C TRP A 141 -12.27 4.11 -10.61
N ILE A 142 -11.35 3.14 -10.54
CA ILE A 142 -10.05 3.18 -11.23
C ILE A 142 -10.27 3.41 -12.73
N LEU A 143 -11.08 2.59 -13.40
CA LEU A 143 -11.34 2.72 -14.84
C LEU A 143 -11.93 4.07 -15.22
N LYS A 144 -12.85 4.62 -14.41
CA LYS A 144 -13.44 5.95 -14.64
C LYS A 144 -12.39 7.05 -14.50
N LEU A 145 -11.52 6.95 -13.50
CA LEU A 145 -10.47 7.92 -13.26
C LEU A 145 -9.41 7.86 -14.36
N THR A 146 -8.93 6.66 -14.71
CA THR A 146 -7.98 6.42 -15.82
C THR A 146 -8.50 7.04 -17.13
N LYS A 147 -9.75 6.76 -17.52
CA LYS A 147 -10.35 7.36 -18.73
C LYS A 147 -10.34 8.89 -18.70
N ARG A 148 -10.65 9.51 -17.56
CA ARG A 148 -10.63 10.98 -17.40
C ARG A 148 -9.23 11.58 -17.50
N MET A 149 -8.20 10.82 -17.12
CA MET A 149 -6.81 11.25 -17.22
C MET A 149 -6.36 11.33 -18.68
N PHE A 150 -6.60 10.26 -19.45
CA PHE A 150 -6.19 10.18 -20.86
C PHE A 150 -7.07 11.00 -21.83
N ALA A 151 -8.36 11.16 -21.53
CA ALA A 151 -9.26 11.97 -22.37
C ALA A 151 -8.92 13.47 -22.40
N LYS A 152 -8.04 13.94 -21.51
CA LYS A 152 -7.64 15.35 -21.40
C LYS A 152 -6.35 15.71 -22.11
N GLU A 153 -5.61 14.73 -22.65
CA GLU A 153 -4.40 14.97 -23.46
C GLU A 153 -4.73 15.07 -24.96
N ALA A 154 -5.96 14.76 -25.38
CA ALA A 154 -6.42 14.81 -26.77
C ALA A 154 -7.00 16.17 -27.19
N LYS A 155 -6.54 17.28 -26.61
CA LYS A 155 -6.96 18.63 -27.00
C LYS A 155 -5.81 19.59 -27.12
#